data_AF-Q5BXF8-F1
#
_entry.id   AF-Q5BXF8-F1
#
_cell.length_a   1.000
_cell.length_b   1.000
_cell.length_c   1.000
_cell.angle_alpha   90.00
_cell.angle_beta   90.00
_cell.angle_gamma   90.00
#
_symmetry.space_group_name_H-M   'P 1'
#
loop_
_entity.id
_entity.type
_entity.pdbx_description
1 polymer ?
#
loop_
_entity_poly.entity_id
_entity_poly.type
_entity_poly.pdbx_seq_one_letter_code
_entity_poly.pdbx_strand_id
1 'polypeptide(L)'
;LSTLGNVISALVDGKSTHIPYRDSKLTRLLQDSLGGNSKTIMIANIGPATYNYEETINTLRYSNRAKNIRNKPKINEDPKDALLKEYQEEINRLKSLLQNSVSAISRQPIKQDIQHKSQRKHALLDGSDVDTDFVNNGSDTELDSTSIESY
;
A
#
# COMPACT_ATOMS: atom_id res chain seq x y z
N LEU A 1 -8.92 -25.13 -34.59
CA LEU A 1 -8.77 -23.90 -33.78
C LEU A 1 -9.87 -23.70 -32.72
N SER A 2 -10.81 -24.64 -32.56
CA SER A 2 -12.02 -24.42 -31.76
C SER A 2 -11.77 -24.18 -30.26
N THR A 3 -10.75 -24.81 -29.67
CA THR A 3 -10.45 -24.68 -28.23
C THR A 3 -10.12 -23.25 -27.81
N LEU A 4 -9.33 -22.53 -28.62
CA LEU A 4 -8.99 -21.14 -28.34
C LEU A 4 -10.23 -20.24 -28.45
N GLY A 5 -11.09 -20.49 -29.44
CA GLY A 5 -12.38 -19.81 -29.57
C GLY A 5 -13.32 -20.02 -28.37
N ASN A 6 -13.33 -21.22 -27.80
CA ASN A 6 -14.11 -21.52 -26.60
C ASN A 6 -13.61 -20.76 -25.37
N VAL A 7 -12.28 -20.72 -25.16
CA VAL A 7 -11.65 -19.94 -24.09
C VAL A 7 -12.00 -18.45 -24.21
N ILE A 8 -11.87 -17.88 -25.41
CA ILE A 8 -12.21 -16.47 -25.64
C ILE A 8 -13.69 -16.19 -25.37
N SER A 9 -14.58 -17.04 -25.86
CA SER A 9 -16.02 -16.85 -25.66
C SER A 9 -16.38 -16.89 -24.17
N ALA A 10 -15.82 -17.86 -23.42
CA ALA A 10 -16.02 -17.96 -21.98
C ALA A 10 -15.48 -16.72 -21.21
N LEU A 11 -14.34 -16.16 -21.64
CA LEU A 11 -13.76 -14.97 -21.03
C LEU A 11 -14.56 -13.69 -21.31
N VAL A 12 -15.13 -13.56 -22.50
CA VAL A 12 -15.91 -12.39 -22.92
C VAL A 12 -17.29 -12.40 -22.28
N ASP A 13 -17.94 -13.56 -22.23
CA ASP A 13 -19.27 -13.70 -21.65
C ASP A 13 -19.27 -13.44 -20.14
N GLY A 14 -18.16 -13.75 -19.45
CA GLY A 14 -17.97 -13.51 -18.02
C GLY A 14 -18.90 -14.29 -17.09
N LYS A 15 -19.80 -15.11 -17.65
CA LYS A 15 -20.76 -15.97 -16.93
C LYS A 15 -20.17 -17.31 -16.51
N SER A 16 -19.11 -17.74 -17.20
CA SER A 16 -18.50 -19.05 -16.94
C SER A 16 -17.52 -18.94 -15.78
N THR A 17 -17.77 -19.71 -14.72
CA THR A 17 -16.84 -19.82 -13.58
C THR A 17 -15.56 -20.57 -13.95
N HIS A 18 -15.67 -21.51 -14.89
CA HIS A 18 -14.56 -22.28 -15.40
C HIS A 18 -14.21 -21.88 -16.83
N ILE A 19 -12.93 -21.58 -17.07
CA ILE A 19 -12.38 -21.30 -18.40
C ILE A 19 -11.53 -22.50 -18.83
N PRO A 20 -11.81 -23.11 -20.01
CA PRO A 20 -11.23 -24.39 -20.41
C PRO A 20 -9.80 -24.27 -20.98
N TYR A 21 -8.87 -23.65 -20.25
CA TYR A 21 -7.47 -23.55 -20.70
C TYR A 21 -6.81 -24.93 -20.85
N ARG A 22 -7.29 -25.94 -20.11
CA ARG A 22 -6.69 -27.28 -20.06
C ARG A 22 -6.98 -28.15 -21.29
N ASP A 23 -7.95 -27.76 -22.11
CA ASP A 23 -8.38 -28.52 -23.28
C ASP A 23 -7.31 -28.57 -24.38
N SER A 24 -6.32 -27.67 -24.36
CA SER A 24 -5.15 -27.75 -25.23
C SER A 24 -3.88 -27.25 -24.56
N LYS A 25 -2.72 -27.75 -25.01
CA LYS A 25 -1.41 -27.25 -24.55
C LYS A 25 -1.21 -25.77 -24.92
N LEU A 26 -1.70 -25.35 -26.09
CA LEU A 26 -1.60 -23.96 -26.55
C LEU A 26 -2.34 -23.01 -25.60
N THR A 27 -3.60 -23.31 -25.25
CA THR A 27 -4.39 -22.49 -24.32
C THR A 27 -3.83 -22.49 -22.90
N ARG A 28 -3.13 -23.54 -22.47
CA ARG A 28 -2.38 -23.55 -21.21
C ARG A 28 -1.20 -22.58 -21.23
N LEU A 29 -0.40 -22.61 -22.29
CA LEU A 29 0.74 -21.69 -22.42
C LEU A 29 0.29 -20.23 -22.53
N LEU A 30 -0.87 -20.00 -23.16
CA LEU A 30 -1.44 -18.66 -23.35
C LEU A 30 -2.36 -18.21 -22.21
N GLN A 31 -2.47 -18.97 -21.12
CA GLN A 31 -3.39 -18.66 -20.03
C GLN A 31 -3.14 -17.26 -19.45
N ASP A 32 -1.87 -16.88 -19.25
CA ASP A 32 -1.53 -15.56 -18.75
C ASP A 32 -1.84 -14.44 -19.75
N SER A 33 -1.76 -14.75 -21.04
CA SER A 33 -2.06 -13.80 -22.12
C SER A 33 -3.57 -13.59 -22.31
N LEU A 34 -4.41 -14.53 -21.88
CA LEU A 34 -5.85 -14.51 -22.11
C LEU A 34 -6.59 -14.44 -20.78
N GLY A 35 -6.61 -13.27 -20.15
CA GLY A 35 -7.31 -13.03 -18.87
C GLY A 35 -6.40 -13.07 -17.63
N GLY A 36 -5.08 -13.20 -17.80
CA GLY A 36 -4.11 -13.27 -16.70
C GLY A 36 -3.23 -12.03 -16.56
N ASN A 37 -2.00 -12.27 -16.10
CA ASN A 37 -0.99 -11.26 -15.82
C ASN A 37 -0.11 -10.98 -17.05
N SER A 38 -0.67 -10.36 -18.09
CA SER A 38 0.08 -9.99 -19.29
C SER A 38 -0.55 -8.81 -20.03
N LYS A 39 0.29 -7.99 -20.68
CA LYS A 39 -0.16 -7.01 -21.66
C LYS A 39 -0.16 -7.69 -23.03
N THR A 40 -1.34 -8.02 -23.54
CA THR A 40 -1.48 -8.85 -24.72
C THR A 40 -2.00 -8.06 -25.91
N ILE A 41 -1.37 -8.27 -27.07
CA ILE A 41 -1.77 -7.71 -28.37
C ILE A 41 -2.09 -8.88 -29.29
N MET A 42 -3.23 -8.81 -29.96
CA MET A 42 -3.59 -9.74 -31.04
C MET A 42 -3.48 -9.02 -32.38
N ILE A 43 -2.74 -9.61 -33.32
CA ILE A 43 -2.66 -9.14 -34.70
C ILE A 43 -3.49 -10.09 -35.56
N ALA A 44 -4.45 -9.53 -36.30
CA ALA A 44 -5.34 -10.27 -37.18
C ALA A 44 -4.88 -10.12 -38.64
N ASN A 45 -4.30 -11.17 -39.20
CA ASN A 45 -3.85 -11.19 -40.59
C ASN A 45 -5.00 -11.65 -41.49
N ILE A 46 -5.35 -10.82 -42.48
CA ILE A 46 -6.43 -11.07 -43.44
C ILE A 46 -5.91 -10.89 -44.87
N GLY A 47 -6.51 -11.61 -45.82
CA GLY A 47 -6.18 -11.50 -47.24
C GLY A 47 -7.26 -10.71 -48.00
N PRO A 48 -6.90 -9.78 -48.91
CA PRO A 48 -7.87 -8.94 -49.61
C PRO A 48 -8.61 -9.66 -50.76
N ALA A 49 -8.25 -10.89 -51.08
CA ALA A 49 -8.81 -11.63 -52.21
C ALA A 49 -10.24 -12.13 -51.93
N THR A 50 -11.10 -12.10 -52.95
CA THR A 50 -12.52 -12.46 -52.83
C THR A 50 -12.75 -13.88 -52.33
N TYR A 51 -11.90 -14.84 -52.71
CA TYR A 51 -12.01 -16.23 -52.24
C TYR A 51 -11.70 -16.39 -50.74
N ASN A 52 -11.07 -15.39 -50.10
CA ASN A 52 -10.81 -15.37 -48.65
C ASN A 52 -11.91 -14.65 -47.86
N TYR A 53 -13.02 -14.25 -48.51
CA TYR A 53 -14.05 -13.43 -47.87
C TYR A 53 -14.59 -14.06 -46.57
N GLU A 54 -14.99 -15.34 -46.62
CA GLU A 54 -15.54 -16.05 -45.46
C GLU A 54 -14.52 -16.14 -44.30
N GLU A 55 -13.28 -16.52 -44.60
CA GLU A 55 -12.23 -16.63 -43.58
C GLU A 55 -11.81 -15.27 -43.01
N THR A 56 -11.86 -14.22 -43.83
CA THR A 56 -11.64 -12.84 -43.40
C THR A 56 -12.71 -12.42 -42.39
N ILE A 57 -13.98 -12.68 -42.68
CA ILE A 57 -15.08 -12.40 -41.76
C ILE A 57 -14.94 -13.20 -40.46
N ASN A 58 -14.58 -14.49 -40.55
CA ASN A 58 -14.35 -15.33 -39.37
C ASN A 58 -13.22 -14.77 -38.49
N THR A 59 -12.11 -14.36 -39.10
CA THR A 59 -10.95 -13.78 -38.42
C THR A 59 -11.31 -12.45 -37.75
N LEU A 60 -12.06 -11.58 -38.43
CA LEU A 60 -12.51 -10.30 -37.88
C LEU A 60 -13.49 -10.50 -36.70
N ARG A 61 -14.47 -11.39 -36.83
CA ARG A 61 -15.41 -11.74 -35.74
C ARG A 61 -14.68 -12.30 -34.53
N TYR A 62 -13.69 -13.16 -34.78
CA TYR A 62 -12.86 -13.72 -33.72
C TYR A 62 -12.05 -12.62 -33.02
N SER A 63 -11.40 -11.74 -33.77
CA SER A 63 -10.61 -10.62 -33.24
C SER A 63 -11.48 -9.64 -32.45
N ASN A 64 -12.70 -9.38 -32.92
CA ASN A 64 -13.66 -8.53 -32.22
C ASN A 64 -14.06 -9.10 -30.86
N ARG A 65 -14.19 -10.43 -30.72
CA ARG A 65 -14.38 -11.06 -29.41
C ARG A 65 -13.13 -10.95 -28.55
N ALA A 66 -11.96 -11.27 -29.11
CA ALA A 66 -10.69 -11.23 -28.39
C ALA A 66 -10.38 -9.84 -27.80
N LYS A 67 -10.77 -8.76 -28.50
CA LYS A 67 -10.65 -7.38 -28.03
C LYS A 67 -11.30 -7.12 -26.67
N ASN A 68 -12.37 -7.85 -26.34
CA ASN A 68 -13.13 -7.64 -25.10
C ASN A 68 -12.56 -8.40 -23.90
N ILE A 69 -11.49 -9.18 -24.09
CA ILE A 69 -10.80 -9.86 -22.98
C ILE A 69 -10.11 -8.82 -22.10
N ARG A 70 -10.33 -8.91 -20.79
CA ARG A 70 -9.72 -8.02 -19.80
C ARG A 70 -8.61 -8.74 -19.06
N ASN A 71 -7.36 -8.31 -19.29
CA ASN A 71 -6.20 -8.76 -18.54
C ASN A 71 -5.95 -7.85 -17.33
N LYS A 72 -5.25 -8.39 -16.32
CA LYS A 72 -4.85 -7.65 -15.11
C LYS A 72 -3.32 -7.71 -14.98
N PRO A 73 -2.57 -6.99 -15.83
CA PRO A 73 -1.12 -6.97 -15.76
C PRO A 73 -0.65 -6.32 -14.44
N LYS A 74 0.30 -6.96 -13.79
CA LYS A 74 0.99 -6.56 -12.57
C LYS A 74 2.49 -6.61 -12.83
N ILE A 75 3.25 -5.76 -12.15
CA ILE A 75 4.70 -5.78 -12.22
C ILE A 75 5.18 -7.02 -11.44
N ASN A 76 5.97 -7.86 -12.11
CA ASN A 76 6.57 -9.04 -11.48
C ASN A 76 7.89 -8.61 -10.84
N GLU A 77 7.81 -8.16 -9.59
CA GLU A 77 9.00 -7.87 -8.77
C GLU A 77 9.39 -9.13 -8.00
N ASP A 78 10.70 -9.36 -7.82
CA ASP A 78 11.17 -10.41 -6.93
C ASP A 78 10.73 -10.09 -5.50
N PRO A 79 10.21 -11.07 -4.73
CA PRO A 79 9.65 -10.80 -3.40
C PRO A 79 10.69 -10.22 -2.44
N LYS A 80 11.98 -10.53 -2.64
CA LYS A 80 13.08 -9.94 -1.87
C LYS A 80 13.27 -8.46 -2.19
N ASP A 81 13.22 -8.10 -3.46
CA ASP A 81 13.40 -6.72 -3.92
C ASP A 81 12.20 -5.85 -3.54
N ALA A 82 10.99 -6.40 -3.66
CA ALA A 82 9.76 -5.76 -3.20
C ALA A 82 9.80 -5.47 -1.69
N LEU A 83 10.21 -6.45 -0.88
CA LEU A 83 10.32 -6.31 0.57
C LEU A 83 11.44 -5.33 0.97
N LEU A 84 12.58 -5.38 0.28
CA LEU A 84 13.69 -4.45 0.52
C LEU A 84 13.27 -3.00 0.23
N LYS A 85 12.51 -2.79 -0.85
CA LYS A 85 11.95 -1.49 -1.21
C LYS A 85 10.96 -0.99 -0.17
N GLU A 86 10.05 -1.84 0.28
CA GLU A 86 9.10 -1.52 1.35
C GLU A 86 9.82 -1.13 2.65
N TYR A 87 10.82 -1.91 3.06
CA TYR A 87 11.64 -1.58 4.22
C TYR A 87 12.41 -0.27 4.05
N GLN A 88 12.96 0.00 2.87
CA GLN A 88 13.67 1.24 2.60
C GLN A 88 12.73 2.46 2.64
N GLU A 89 11.51 2.31 2.11
CA GLU A 89 10.46 3.33 2.17
C GLU A 89 10.03 3.60 3.61
N GLU A 90 9.83 2.56 4.43
CA GLU A 90 9.45 2.71 5.83
C GLU A 90 10.59 3.34 6.67
N ILE A 91 11.84 2.94 6.44
CA ILE A 91 13.02 3.57 7.06
C ILE A 91 13.04 5.07 6.73
N ASN A 92 12.80 5.44 5.48
CA ASN A 92 12.81 6.84 5.05
C ASN A 92 11.66 7.64 5.68
N ARG A 93 10.47 7.04 5.77
CA ARG A 93 9.30 7.64 6.42
C ARG A 93 9.57 7.92 7.89
N LEU A 94 10.07 6.92 8.63
CA LEU A 94 10.40 7.05 10.05
C LEU A 94 11.50 8.10 10.28
N LYS A 95 12.55 8.13 9.45
CA LYS A 95 13.60 9.16 9.52
C LYS A 95 13.03 10.57 9.30
N SER A 96 12.11 10.74 8.35
CA SER A 96 11.45 12.03 8.11
C SER A 96 10.62 12.49 9.32
N LEU A 97 9.87 11.59 9.95
CA LEU A 97 9.09 11.91 11.16
C LEU A 97 9.99 12.35 12.32
N LEU A 98 11.10 11.64 12.55
CA LEU A 98 12.08 12.00 13.58
C LEU A 98 12.75 13.35 13.29
N GLN A 99 13.10 13.62 12.04
CA GLN A 99 13.72 14.89 11.68
C GLN A 99 12.75 16.07 11.88
N ASN A 100 11.47 15.88 11.61
CA ASN A 100 10.43 16.88 11.86
C ASN A 100 10.19 17.12 13.36
N SER A 101 10.20 16.07 14.19
CA SER A 101 10.02 16.21 15.64
C SER A 101 11.24 16.82 16.34
N VAL A 102 12.46 16.44 15.93
CA VAL A 102 13.71 17.07 16.44
C VAL A 102 13.76 18.57 16.09
N SER A 103 13.30 18.94 14.90
CA SER A 103 13.20 20.35 14.48
C SER A 103 12.17 21.16 15.29
N ALA A 104 11.13 20.51 15.82
CA ALA A 104 10.13 21.14 16.69
C ALA A 104 10.65 21.33 18.13
N ILE A 105 11.50 20.42 18.63
CA ILE A 105 12.09 20.49 19.97
C ILE A 105 13.14 21.61 20.07
N SER A 106 13.88 21.89 18.99
CA SER A 106 14.88 22.96 18.95
C SER A 106 14.31 24.40 18.96
N ARG A 107 12.98 24.59 18.92
CA ARG A 107 12.33 25.92 18.85
C ARG A 107 11.88 26.49 20.19
N GLN A 108 12.13 25.84 21.32
CA GLN A 108 11.83 26.46 22.63
C GLN A 108 13.03 27.28 23.13
N PRO A 109 12.98 28.62 23.15
CA PRO A 109 14.00 29.42 23.81
C PRO A 109 13.87 29.25 25.33
N ILE A 110 14.95 28.82 25.98
CA ILE A 110 15.12 28.85 27.43
C ILE A 110 15.09 30.32 27.85
N LYS A 111 13.98 30.82 28.40
CA LYS A 111 13.92 32.16 28.99
C LYS A 111 14.64 32.13 30.34
N GLN A 112 15.76 32.84 30.44
CA GLN A 112 16.46 33.11 31.70
C GLN A 112 15.69 34.17 32.49
N ASP A 113 14.94 33.76 33.52
CA ASP A 113 14.34 34.67 34.49
C ASP A 113 15.40 35.07 35.54
N ILE A 114 16.22 36.08 35.22
CA ILE A 114 17.09 36.75 36.20
C ILE A 114 16.95 38.28 36.05
N GLN A 115 15.81 38.85 36.45
CA GLN A 115 15.76 40.19 37.03
C GLN A 115 14.35 40.53 37.55
N HIS A 116 14.31 41.33 38.62
CA HIS A 116 13.13 41.82 39.36
C HIS A 116 12.73 41.06 40.64
N LYS A 117 13.63 41.05 41.64
CA LYS A 117 13.24 41.03 43.07
C LYS A 117 13.92 42.13 43.90
N SER A 118 14.22 43.28 43.29
CA SER A 118 14.53 44.51 44.02
C SER A 118 13.30 45.41 43.98
N GLN A 119 12.93 45.97 45.13
CA GLN A 119 11.77 46.85 45.38
C GLN A 119 10.44 46.15 45.76
N ARG A 120 10.38 45.63 46.98
CA ARG A 120 9.33 46.01 47.95
C ARG A 120 9.72 45.54 49.35
N LYS A 121 10.62 46.29 49.98
CA LYS A 121 10.77 46.32 51.45
C LYS A 121 10.33 47.70 51.91
N HIS A 122 9.06 47.86 52.29
CA HIS A 122 8.63 48.73 53.38
C HIS A 122 7.09 48.73 53.53
N ALA A 123 6.65 48.65 54.79
CA ALA A 123 5.26 48.60 55.31
C ALA A 123 4.57 47.24 55.09
N LEU A 124 4.02 46.55 56.09
CA LEU A 124 3.56 46.93 57.42
C LEU A 124 3.54 45.66 58.30
N LEU A 125 3.90 45.79 59.58
CA LEU A 125 3.78 44.76 60.60
C LEU A 125 2.32 44.62 61.06
N ASP A 126 1.77 43.42 60.98
CA ASP A 126 0.82 42.80 61.91
C ASP A 126 0.78 41.31 61.47
N GLY A 127 1.21 40.31 62.23
CA GLY A 127 0.70 39.95 63.54
C GLY A 127 -0.14 38.67 63.40
N SER A 128 0.34 37.59 64.02
CA SER A 128 -0.31 36.32 64.42
C SER A 128 -0.58 35.16 63.43
N ASP A 129 -0.22 33.97 63.94
CA ASP A 129 -0.70 32.59 63.69
C ASP A 129 -0.04 31.80 62.53
N VAL A 130 0.99 30.98 62.80
CA VAL A 130 0.97 29.61 63.38
C VAL A 130 0.22 28.62 62.48
N ASP A 131 0.96 27.83 61.70
CA ASP A 131 1.00 26.37 61.92
C ASP A 131 2.07 25.69 61.06
N THR A 132 2.77 24.79 61.73
CA THR A 132 3.79 23.88 61.23
C THR A 132 3.17 22.59 60.70
N ASP A 133 3.99 21.88 59.94
CA ASP A 133 4.08 20.41 59.89
C ASP A 133 3.68 19.66 58.61
N PHE A 134 4.74 19.15 57.97
CA PHE A 134 4.97 17.75 57.58
C PHE A 134 3.75 16.88 57.22
N VAL A 135 3.74 16.36 55.99
CA VAL A 135 3.79 14.91 55.73
C VAL A 135 4.55 14.65 54.43
N ASN A 136 5.71 14.01 54.56
CA ASN A 136 6.36 13.21 53.53
C ASN A 136 5.76 11.79 53.60
N ASN A 137 5.36 11.21 52.47
CA ASN A 137 5.16 9.77 52.34
C ASN A 137 5.42 9.37 50.89
N GLY A 138 6.52 8.65 50.68
CA GLY A 138 6.78 7.89 49.47
C GLY A 138 6.20 6.48 49.55
N SER A 139 5.95 5.91 48.36
CA SER A 139 5.95 4.48 48.03
C SER A 139 5.64 4.42 46.52
N ASP A 140 6.63 4.23 45.65
CA ASP A 140 7.14 2.95 45.16
C ASP A 140 6.16 2.14 44.30
N THR A 141 6.65 1.76 43.11
CA THR A 141 6.31 0.57 42.29
C THR A 141 4.92 0.58 41.59
N GLU A 142 4.71 0.15 40.34
CA GLU A 142 5.26 -0.98 39.58
C GLU A 142 5.27 -0.72 38.06
N LEU A 143 6.20 -1.41 37.38
CA LEU A 143 6.27 -1.61 35.94
C LEU A 143 5.21 -2.66 35.52
N ASP A 144 4.39 -2.37 34.50
CA ASP A 144 3.63 -3.41 33.80
C ASP A 144 4.28 -3.71 32.44
N SER A 145 4.94 -4.86 32.41
CA SER A 145 5.31 -5.58 31.20
C SER A 145 4.28 -6.69 30.97
N THR A 146 3.50 -6.60 29.89
CA THR A 146 2.73 -7.75 29.41
C THR A 146 2.91 -7.91 27.88
N SER A 147 3.71 -8.93 27.54
CA SER A 147 3.64 -9.90 26.43
C SER A 147 2.66 -9.62 25.29
N ILE A 148 3.09 -9.58 24.02
CA ILE A 148 3.43 -10.73 23.14
C ILE A 148 2.35 -11.84 23.16
N GLU A 149 1.43 -11.78 22.20
CA GLU A 149 0.77 -12.92 21.54
C GLU A 149 0.59 -12.47 20.06
N SER A 150 1.33 -12.98 19.07
CA SER A 150 1.18 -14.26 18.37
C SER A 150 -0.25 -14.57 17.89
N TYR A 151 -0.61 -14.06 16.71
CA TYR A 151 -1.39 -14.74 15.67
C TYR A 151 -1.08 -14.12 14.30
#